data_AF-A0A261WD34-F1
#
_entry.id   AF-A0A261WD34-F1
#
_cell.length_a   1.000
_cell.length_b   1.000
_cell.length_c   1.000
_cell.angle_alpha   90.00
_cell.angle_beta   90.00
_cell.angle_gamma   90.00
#
_symmetry.space_group_name_H-M   'P 1'
#
loop_
_entity.id
_entity.type
_entity.pdbx_description
1 polymer ?
#
loop_
_entity_poly.entity_id
_entity_poly.type
_entity_poly.pdbx_seq_one_letter_code
_entity_poly.pdbx_strand_id
1 'polypeptide(L)'
;MTQRLAFTSRPLGLLRPLGLGLCIALLSACAVGPDYQKPSSAAPVQFKAAAGWRAATPSDAMAKGAWWEVYGDAQLNTLVARLNTSNQT
;
A
#
# COMPACT_ATOMS: atom_id res chain seq x y z
N MET A 1 42.60 5.38 64.81
CA MET A 1 42.90 5.46 63.36
C MET A 1 41.86 4.60 62.64
N THR A 2 40.73 5.17 62.27
CA THR A 2 39.60 4.43 61.67
C THR A 2 38.98 5.30 60.58
N GLN A 3 39.41 5.12 59.34
CA GLN A 3 38.76 5.74 58.18
C GLN A 3 37.49 4.95 57.84
N ARG A 4 36.33 5.63 57.92
CA ARG A 4 35.07 5.12 57.37
C ARG A 4 35.10 5.33 55.85
N LEU A 5 35.09 4.22 55.11
CA LEU A 5 34.84 4.21 53.67
C LEU A 5 33.45 4.82 53.42
N ALA A 6 33.41 6.01 52.84
CA ALA A 6 32.18 6.61 52.34
C ALA A 6 31.72 5.78 51.13
N PHE A 7 30.83 4.82 51.36
CA PHE A 7 30.03 4.20 50.32
C PHE A 7 29.13 5.30 49.74
N THR A 8 29.61 5.97 48.69
CA THR A 8 28.77 6.80 47.83
C THR A 8 27.80 5.86 47.13
N SER A 9 26.62 5.72 47.71
CA SER A 9 25.45 5.10 47.10
C SER A 9 25.14 5.84 45.80
N ARG A 10 25.64 5.32 44.67
CA ARG A 10 25.23 5.77 43.34
C ARG A 10 23.70 5.65 43.27
N PRO A 11 22.96 6.73 42.96
CA PRO A 11 21.50 6.69 42.98
C PRO A 11 21.03 5.92 41.75
N LEU A 12 20.98 4.59 41.87
CA LEU A 12 20.46 3.69 40.84
C LEU A 12 19.00 4.04 40.45
N GLY A 13 18.31 4.79 41.31
CA GLY A 13 16.94 5.28 41.10
C GLY A 13 16.80 6.36 40.02
N LEU A 14 17.83 7.15 39.68
CA LEU A 14 17.73 8.16 38.62
C LEU A 14 17.90 7.58 37.20
N LEU A 15 18.58 6.44 37.07
CA LEU A 15 18.84 5.79 35.77
C LEU A 15 17.62 5.04 35.22
N ARG A 16 16.73 4.61 36.12
CA ARG A 16 15.54 3.81 35.83
C ARG A 16 14.43 4.55 35.07
N PRO A 17 14.04 5.80 35.42
CA PRO A 17 13.09 6.57 34.61
C PRO A 17 13.68 6.99 33.26
N LEU A 18 15.00 7.21 33.19
CA LEU A 18 15.70 7.54 31.94
C LEU A 18 15.64 6.38 30.95
N GLY A 19 15.86 5.16 31.42
CA GLY A 19 15.76 3.95 30.58
C GLY A 19 14.34 3.72 30.05
N LEU A 20 13.31 3.92 30.89
CA LEU A 20 11.92 3.80 30.46
C LEU A 20 11.54 4.85 29.41
N GLY A 21 11.99 6.10 29.59
CA GLY A 21 11.79 7.18 28.63
C GLY A 21 12.44 6.89 27.27
N LEU A 22 13.66 6.35 27.26
CA LEU A 22 14.37 5.97 26.04
C LEU A 22 13.64 4.84 25.28
N CYS A 23 13.15 3.82 25.98
CA CYS A 23 12.38 2.74 25.35
C CYS A 23 11.09 3.25 24.71
N ILE A 24 10.33 4.12 25.37
CA ILE A 24 9.09 4.69 24.82
C ILE A 24 9.38 5.53 23.57
N ALA A 25 10.46 6.30 23.57
CA ALA A 25 10.87 7.09 22.41
C ALA A 25 11.24 6.21 21.20
N LEU A 26 11.96 5.10 21.42
CA LEU A 26 12.34 4.16 20.37
C LEU A 26 11.12 3.45 19.74
N LEU A 27 10.06 3.20 20.51
CA LEU A 27 8.81 2.60 20.00
C LEU A 27 7.92 3.60 19.23
N SER A 28 8.13 4.91 19.39
CA SER A 28 7.33 5.95 18.72
C SER A 28 7.73 6.22 17.26
N ALA A 29 8.84 5.63 16.80
CA ALA A 29 9.38 5.84 15.45
C ALA A 29 8.71 4.99 14.35
N CYS A 30 7.63 4.24 14.67
CA CYS A 30 6.96 3.33 13.74
C CYS A 30 5.86 3.98 12.87
N ALA A 31 5.79 5.31 12.76
CA ALA A 31 4.80 5.94 11.90
C ALA A 31 5.21 5.84 10.41
N VAL A 32 4.56 4.93 9.69
CA VAL A 32 4.76 4.71 8.25
C VAL A 32 4.05 5.81 7.46
N GLY A 33 4.74 6.93 7.26
CA GLY A 33 4.38 8.00 6.34
C GLY A 33 3.10 8.79 6.70
N PRO A 34 2.84 9.90 5.98
CA PRO A 34 1.59 10.62 6.10
C PRO A 34 0.42 9.82 5.51
N ASP A 35 -0.81 10.21 5.86
CA ASP A 35 -2.01 9.67 5.24
C ASP A 35 -1.95 9.80 3.72
N TYR A 36 -2.27 8.71 3.02
CA TYR A 36 -2.32 8.72 1.57
C TYR A 36 -3.39 9.70 1.07
N GLN A 37 -2.96 10.68 0.27
CA GLN A 37 -3.86 11.57 -0.46
C GLN A 37 -3.75 11.27 -1.94
N LYS A 38 -4.86 10.85 -2.57
CA LYS A 38 -4.93 10.68 -4.02
C LYS A 38 -4.67 12.05 -4.68
N PRO A 39 -3.65 12.19 -5.54
CA PRO A 39 -3.44 13.42 -6.28
C PRO A 39 -4.62 13.71 -7.22
N SER A 40 -4.99 14.99 -7.35
CA SER A 40 -5.94 15.40 -8.38
C SER A 40 -5.32 15.22 -9.77
N SER A 41 -5.96 14.46 -10.64
CA SER A 41 -5.56 14.37 -12.06
C SER A 41 -6.44 15.30 -12.90
N ALA A 42 -5.83 16.24 -13.62
CA ALA A 42 -6.52 17.05 -14.62
C ALA A 42 -6.70 16.27 -15.93
N ALA A 43 -7.62 15.30 -15.94
CA ALA A 43 -8.02 14.64 -17.17
C ALA A 43 -8.89 15.59 -18.01
N PRO A 44 -8.75 15.61 -19.34
CA PRO A 44 -9.61 16.42 -20.18
C PRO A 44 -11.06 15.88 -20.10
N VAL A 45 -12.03 16.78 -20.09
CA VAL A 45 -13.46 16.42 -20.13
C VAL A 45 -13.80 15.65 -21.41
N GLN A 46 -13.05 15.89 -22.49
CA GLN A 46 -13.23 15.27 -23.81
C GLN A 46 -11.87 15.01 -24.47
N PHE A 47 -11.72 13.86 -25.10
CA PHE A 47 -10.54 13.52 -25.91
C PHE A 47 -10.67 14.05 -27.34
N LYS A 48 -9.53 14.37 -27.97
CA LYS A 48 -9.50 14.76 -29.39
C LYS A 48 -9.95 13.58 -30.26
N ALA A 49 -10.88 13.82 -31.17
CA ALA A 49 -11.45 12.82 -32.07
C ALA A 49 -11.13 13.16 -33.53
N ALA A 50 -10.91 12.13 -34.37
CA ALA A 50 -10.78 12.32 -35.82
C ALA A 50 -12.17 12.33 -36.49
N ALA A 51 -12.22 12.69 -37.77
CA ALA A 51 -13.46 12.57 -38.55
C ALA A 51 -13.95 11.11 -38.55
N GLY A 52 -15.26 10.90 -38.35
CA GLY A 52 -15.87 9.56 -38.28
C GLY A 52 -15.90 8.91 -36.88
N TRP A 53 -15.30 9.54 -35.87
CA TRP A 53 -15.42 9.07 -34.48
C TRP A 53 -16.82 9.32 -33.91
N ARG A 54 -17.27 8.42 -33.03
CA ARG A 54 -18.54 8.51 -32.30
C ARG A 54 -18.28 8.56 -30.80
N ALA A 55 -19.14 9.27 -30.08
CA ALA A 55 -19.17 9.20 -28.62
C ALA A 55 -19.38 7.75 -28.17
N ALA A 56 -18.54 7.29 -27.23
CA ALA A 56 -18.71 5.99 -26.62
C ALA A 56 -19.93 6.00 -25.67
N THR A 57 -20.59 4.86 -25.52
CA THR A 57 -21.58 4.60 -24.47
C THR A 57 -20.93 3.69 -23.44
N PRO A 58 -20.38 4.24 -22.33
CA PRO A 58 -19.66 3.46 -21.34
C PRO A 58 -20.54 2.36 -20.76
N SER A 59 -19.97 1.16 -20.64
CA SER A 59 -20.65 -0.01 -20.06
C SER A 59 -19.93 -0.50 -18.81
N ASP A 60 -19.34 0.43 -18.04
CA ASP A 60 -18.51 0.10 -16.87
C ASP A 60 -19.26 -0.63 -15.76
N ALA A 61 -20.59 -0.52 -15.74
CA ALA A 61 -21.47 -1.25 -14.83
C ALA A 61 -21.61 -2.75 -15.17
N MET A 62 -21.23 -3.18 -16.38
CA MET A 62 -21.25 -4.60 -16.73
C MET A 62 -20.16 -5.35 -15.98
N ALA A 63 -20.49 -6.53 -15.44
CA ALA A 63 -19.50 -7.43 -14.88
C ALA A 63 -18.47 -7.76 -15.98
N LYS A 64 -17.20 -7.36 -15.76
CA LYS A 64 -16.16 -7.49 -16.79
C LYS A 64 -15.84 -8.95 -17.13
N GLY A 65 -16.15 -9.88 -16.22
CA GLY A 65 -16.21 -11.33 -16.44
C GLY A 65 -15.06 -11.88 -17.27
N ALA A 66 -15.36 -12.90 -18.08
CA ALA A 66 -14.51 -13.34 -19.16
C ALA A 66 -14.57 -12.32 -20.31
N TRP A 67 -13.82 -11.22 -20.20
CA TRP A 67 -13.88 -10.09 -21.15
C TRP A 67 -13.69 -10.51 -22.61
N TRP A 68 -13.03 -11.64 -22.86
CA TRP A 68 -12.77 -12.20 -24.19
C TRP A 68 -14.00 -12.89 -24.81
N GLU A 69 -15.05 -13.21 -24.05
CA GLU A 69 -16.25 -13.87 -24.59
C GLU A 69 -17.08 -12.96 -25.50
N VAL A 70 -16.92 -11.63 -25.39
CA VAL A 70 -17.60 -10.65 -26.25
C VAL A 70 -17.26 -10.81 -27.73
N TYR A 71 -16.15 -11.48 -28.04
CA TYR A 71 -15.75 -11.77 -29.41
C TYR A 71 -16.53 -12.94 -30.03
N GLY A 72 -17.22 -13.75 -29.22
CA GLY A 72 -17.93 -14.95 -29.70
C GLY A 72 -17.01 -16.03 -30.28
N ASP A 73 -15.71 -15.99 -29.96
CA ASP A 73 -14.69 -16.90 -30.49
C ASP A 73 -14.48 -18.10 -29.56
N ALA A 74 -14.97 -19.26 -30.00
CA ALA A 74 -14.84 -20.52 -29.24
C ALA A 74 -13.39 -21.01 -29.10
N GLN A 75 -12.53 -20.71 -30.08
CA GLN A 75 -11.11 -21.05 -30.01
C GLN A 75 -10.44 -20.17 -28.96
N LEU A 76 -10.72 -18.86 -28.94
CA LEU A 76 -10.22 -17.94 -27.92
C LEU A 76 -10.63 -18.40 -26.52
N ASN A 77 -11.90 -18.77 -26.33
CA ASN A 77 -12.39 -19.27 -25.05
C ASN A 77 -11.59 -20.48 -24.56
N THR A 78 -11.30 -21.43 -25.46
CA THR A 78 -10.52 -22.63 -25.15
C THR A 78 -9.07 -22.29 -24.78
N LEU A 79 -8.46 -21.36 -25.52
CA LEU A 79 -7.09 -20.91 -25.27
C LEU A 79 -6.96 -20.23 -23.91
N VAL A 80 -7.88 -19.32 -23.56
CA VAL A 80 -7.85 -18.63 -22.28
C VAL A 80 -8.11 -19.58 -21.12
N ALA A 81 -9.01 -20.55 -21.27
CA ALA A 81 -9.23 -21.58 -20.25
C ALA A 81 -7.96 -22.40 -19.97
N ARG A 82 -7.24 -22.81 -21.02
CA ARG A 82 -5.94 -23.49 -20.88
C ARG A 82 -4.90 -22.59 -20.24
N LEU A 83 -4.81 -21.32 -20.66
CA LEU A 83 -3.89 -20.34 -20.09
C LEU A 83 -4.10 -20.20 -18.58
N ASN A 84 -5.34 -19.99 -18.13
CA ASN A 84 -5.63 -19.76 -16.72
C ASN A 84 -5.27 -20.95 -15.81
N THR A 85 -5.24 -22.17 -16.37
CA THR A 85 -4.86 -23.38 -15.64
C THR A 85 -3.34 -23.63 -15.69
N SER A 86 -2.67 -23.17 -16.75
CA SER A 86 -1.27 -23.48 -17.05
C SER A 86 -0.32 -22.29 -16.87
N ASN A 87 -0.83 -21.12 -16.47
CA ASN A 87 -0.01 -19.93 -16.24
C ASN A 87 0.84 -20.14 -14.98
N GLN A 88 2.15 -20.01 -15.12
CA GLN A 88 3.09 -20.27 -14.02
C GLN A 88 3.01 -19.15 -12.97
N THR A 89 3.15 -19.52 -11.70
CA THR A 89 3.27 -18.60 -10.56
C THR A 89 4.69 -18.54 -10.05
#